data_AF-A0A519C614-F1
#
_entry.id   AF-A0A519C614-F1
#
_cell.length_a   1.000
_cell.length_b   1.000
_cell.length_c   1.000
_cell.angle_alpha   90.00
_cell.angle_beta   90.00
_cell.angle_gamma   90.00
#
_symmetry.space_group_name_H-M   'P 1'
#
loop_
_entity.id
_entity.type
_entity.pdbx_description
1 polymer ?
#
loop_
_entity_poly.entity_id
_entity_poly.type
_entity_poly.pdbx_seq_one_letter_code
_entity_poly.pdbx_strand_id
1 'polypeptide(L)'
;MIPVKVAISGQPGTGKTRTVLRIAKMIEDKFSIGGFTTHPIREEGEIIGYNLKDYTTGEEELSASVRWDVKPRIPGKTPESTPLGIRLDAVNRIATESVAKAIEEADLILVDEVGKLVSESKEFSAILKEALKCGKPMLITMHKRSRNPLLQSIRKRDDLRTLEVTPINSAILPSKAVTILKTGMV
;
A
#
# COMPACT_ATOMS: atom_id res chain seq x y z
N MET A 1 11.66 5.42 22.01
CA MET A 1 10.23 5.32 21.65
C MET A 1 10.11 4.34 20.48
N ILE A 2 9.12 3.44 20.44
CA ILE A 2 8.98 2.49 19.32
C ILE A 2 8.25 3.22 18.19
N PRO A 3 8.84 3.35 16.98
CA PRO A 3 8.22 4.02 15.83
C PRO A 3 6.90 3.32 15.47
N VAL A 4 5.79 4.05 15.57
CA VAL A 4 4.45 3.47 15.38
C VAL A 4 4.15 3.36 13.89
N LYS A 5 3.85 2.14 13.44
CA LYS A 5 3.37 1.86 12.09
C LYS A 5 1.85 1.81 12.10
N VAL A 6 1.20 2.41 11.11
CA VAL A 6 -0.26 2.40 10.99
C VAL A 6 -0.67 1.63 9.74
N ALA A 7 -1.48 0.59 9.93
CA ALA A 7 -2.13 -0.13 8.85
C ALA A 7 -3.59 0.29 8.73
N ILE A 8 -4.01 0.77 7.55
CA ILE A 8 -5.41 0.98 7.20
C ILE A 8 -5.95 -0.30 6.56
N SER A 9 -6.87 -0.96 7.25
CA SER A 9 -7.51 -2.18 6.76
C SER A 9 -8.97 -1.95 6.41
N GLY A 10 -9.54 -2.79 5.55
CA GLY A 10 -10.94 -2.69 5.16
C GLY A 10 -11.33 -3.74 4.13
N GLN A 11 -12.62 -3.79 3.78
CA GLN A 11 -13.07 -4.58 2.64
C GLN A 11 -12.58 -3.94 1.32
N PRO A 12 -12.48 -4.70 0.23
CA PRO A 12 -12.26 -4.09 -1.09
C PRO A 12 -13.29 -2.99 -1.36
N GLY A 13 -12.84 -1.82 -1.85
CA GLY A 13 -13.72 -0.70 -2.19
C GLY A 13 -14.15 0.20 -1.03
N THR A 14 -13.70 -0.01 0.21
CA THR A 14 -14.08 0.85 1.36
C THR A 14 -13.34 2.19 1.44
N GLY A 15 -12.56 2.54 0.40
CA GLY A 15 -11.86 3.82 0.33
C GLY A 15 -10.50 3.86 1.04
N LYS A 16 -9.83 2.71 1.25
CA LYS A 16 -8.51 2.64 1.91
C LYS A 16 -7.52 3.64 1.30
N THR A 17 -7.22 3.54 0.01
CA THR A 17 -6.34 4.48 -0.72
C THR A 17 -6.72 5.94 -0.46
N ARG A 18 -8.00 6.30 -0.58
CA ARG A 18 -8.48 7.67 -0.30
C ARG A 18 -8.21 8.11 1.14
N THR A 19 -8.44 7.23 2.12
CA THR A 19 -8.15 7.50 3.53
C THR A 19 -6.67 7.74 3.75
N VAL A 20 -5.82 6.96 3.09
CA VAL A 20 -4.37 7.00 3.27
C VAL A 20 -3.77 8.25 2.63
N LEU A 21 -4.20 8.59 1.42
CA LEU A 21 -3.87 9.85 0.76
C LEU A 21 -4.32 11.06 1.59
N ARG A 22 -5.47 10.98 2.26
CA ARG A 22 -5.93 12.05 3.15
C ARG A 22 -5.05 12.17 4.40
N ILE A 23 -4.58 11.06 4.96
CA ILE A 23 -3.63 11.08 6.09
C ILE A 23 -2.31 11.70 5.65
N ALA A 24 -1.75 11.26 4.51
CA ALA A 24 -0.51 11.77 3.96
C ALA A 24 -0.59 13.30 3.75
N LYS A 25 -1.68 13.78 3.14
CA LYS A 25 -1.95 15.21 2.97
C LYS A 25 -2.01 16.01 4.27
N MET A 26 -2.44 15.40 5.38
CA MET A 26 -2.55 16.08 6.68
C MET A 26 -1.21 16.23 7.41
N ILE A 27 -0.14 15.61 6.90
CA ILE A 27 1.19 15.59 7.53
C ILE A 27 2.33 15.95 6.57
N GLU A 28 2.03 16.13 5.28
CA GLU A 28 3.01 16.45 4.22
C GLU A 28 3.71 17.81 4.43
N ASP A 29 3.13 18.71 5.23
CA ASP A 29 3.71 20.02 5.58
C ASP A 29 4.87 19.91 6.57
N LYS A 30 5.00 18.78 7.28
CA LYS A 30 5.97 18.60 8.37
C LYS A 30 6.92 17.43 8.17
N PHE A 31 6.54 16.49 7.32
CA PHE A 31 7.26 15.25 7.15
C PHE A 31 7.30 14.87 5.68
N SER A 32 8.50 14.52 5.22
CA SER A 32 8.69 13.94 3.89
C SER A 32 8.09 12.54 3.84
N ILE A 33 7.35 12.25 2.76
CA ILE A 33 6.68 10.97 2.55
C ILE A 33 7.21 10.36 1.25
N GLY A 34 7.67 9.13 1.34
CA GLY A 34 8.13 8.35 0.19
C GLY A 34 7.41 7.00 0.09
N GLY A 35 7.53 6.34 -1.06
CA GLY A 35 6.88 5.06 -1.34
C GLY A 35 5.89 5.17 -2.50
N PHE A 36 4.83 4.36 -2.50
CA PHE A 36 3.94 4.26 -3.66
C PHE A 36 2.46 4.09 -3.30
N THR A 37 1.64 4.29 -4.32
CA THR A 37 0.18 4.13 -4.28
C THR A 37 -0.33 3.29 -5.44
N THR A 38 -1.49 2.65 -5.25
CA THR A 38 -2.09 1.72 -6.24
C THR A 38 -3.38 2.30 -6.78
N HIS A 39 -3.49 2.42 -8.10
CA HIS A 39 -4.62 3.02 -8.79
C HIS A 39 -5.31 2.00 -9.70
N PRO A 40 -6.56 1.58 -9.39
CA PRO A 40 -7.30 0.67 -10.26
C PRO A 40 -7.75 1.38 -11.54
N ILE A 41 -7.54 0.73 -12.68
CA ILE A 41 -8.09 1.13 -13.97
C ILE A 41 -9.40 0.40 -14.18
N ARG A 42 -10.44 1.13 -14.56
CA ARG A 42 -11.78 0.57 -14.78
C ARG A 42 -12.30 0.86 -16.17
N GLU A 43 -12.93 -0.14 -16.77
CA GLU A 43 -13.74 -0.03 -17.99
C GLU A 43 -15.11 -0.64 -17.65
N GLU A 44 -16.20 0.07 -17.96
CA GLU A 44 -17.59 -0.38 -17.71
C GLU A 44 -17.88 -0.84 -16.26
N GLY A 45 -17.17 -0.25 -15.29
CA GLY A 45 -17.31 -0.59 -13.86
C GLY A 45 -16.42 -1.74 -13.38
N GLU A 46 -15.83 -2.52 -14.29
CA GLU A 46 -14.93 -3.63 -14.00
C GLU A 46 -13.47 -3.18 -13.94
N ILE A 47 -12.66 -3.84 -13.09
CA ILE A 47 -11.23 -3.53 -12.98
C ILE A 47 -10.48 -4.28 -14.09
N ILE A 48 -9.90 -3.52 -15.02
CA ILE A 48 -9.12 -4.07 -16.15
C ILE A 48 -7.61 -3.96 -15.95
N GLY A 49 -7.17 -3.23 -14.92
CA GLY A 49 -5.75 -3.03 -14.65
C GLY A 49 -5.47 -2.33 -13.34
N TYR A 50 -4.18 -2.26 -13.00
CA TYR A 50 -3.67 -1.48 -11.88
C TYR A 50 -2.42 -0.74 -12.31
N ASN A 51 -2.41 0.57 -12.09
CA ASN A 51 -1.20 1.36 -12.09
C ASN A 51 -0.60 1.39 -10.68
N LEU A 52 0.73 1.36 -10.62
CA LEU A 52 1.47 1.78 -9.44
C LEU A 52 2.03 3.17 -9.70
N LYS A 53 2.03 4.01 -8.67
CA LYS A 53 2.53 5.38 -8.75
C LYS A 53 3.47 5.68 -7.60
N ASP A 54 4.68 6.13 -7.92
CA ASP A 54 5.61 6.69 -6.95
C ASP A 54 4.99 7.96 -6.35
N TYR A 55 4.90 7.99 -5.02
CA TYR A 55 4.23 9.07 -4.30
C TYR A 55 5.00 10.40 -4.37
N THR A 56 6.33 10.33 -4.45
CA THR A 56 7.22 11.49 -4.42
C THR A 56 7.40 12.07 -5.81
N THR A 57 7.72 11.25 -6.80
CA THR A 57 8.01 11.71 -8.17
C THR A 57 6.74 11.87 -9.01
N GLY A 58 5.68 11.14 -8.66
CA GLY A 58 4.46 11.04 -9.45
C GLY A 58 4.58 10.15 -10.68
N GLU A 59 5.72 9.48 -10.88
CA GLU A 59 5.90 8.48 -11.93
C GLU A 59 4.89 7.34 -11.77
N GLU A 60 4.23 6.96 -12.85
CA GLU A 60 3.13 6.01 -12.84
C GLU A 60 3.26 4.98 -13.96
N GLU A 61 3.13 3.70 -13.63
CA GLU A 61 3.28 2.61 -14.59
C GLU A 61 2.18 1.55 -14.43
N LEU A 62 1.62 1.10 -15.57
CA LEU A 62 0.73 -0.05 -15.62
C LEU A 62 1.49 -1.28 -15.14
N SER A 63 0.98 -1.93 -14.09
CA SER A 63 1.66 -3.00 -13.38
C SER A 63 0.87 -4.31 -13.39
N ALA A 64 -0.44 -4.24 -13.64
CA ALA A 64 -1.24 -5.41 -13.98
C ALA A 64 -2.34 -5.08 -14.99
N SER A 65 -2.70 -6.04 -15.85
CA SER A 65 -3.78 -5.88 -16.83
C SER A 65 -4.43 -7.20 -17.21
N VAL A 66 -5.74 -7.16 -17.50
CA VAL A 66 -6.47 -8.28 -18.14
C VAL A 66 -5.99 -8.55 -19.57
N ARG A 67 -5.33 -7.58 -20.22
CA ARG A 67 -4.81 -7.69 -21.59
C ARG A 67 -3.45 -8.40 -21.65
N TRP A 68 -2.90 -8.83 -20.52
CA TRP A 68 -1.59 -9.47 -20.46
C TRP A 68 -1.69 -10.95 -20.10
N ASP A 69 -1.28 -11.79 -21.05
CA ASP A 69 -1.21 -13.24 -20.87
C ASP A 69 0.11 -13.67 -20.21
N VAL A 70 0.38 -13.15 -19.01
CA VAL A 70 1.62 -13.44 -18.26
C VAL A 70 1.31 -13.99 -16.88
N LYS A 71 2.28 -14.67 -16.27
CA LYS A 71 2.25 -15.05 -14.85
C LYS A 71 3.34 -14.25 -14.11
N PRO A 72 3.14 -13.91 -12.82
CA PRO A 72 2.00 -14.24 -11.96
C PRO A 72 0.72 -13.43 -12.28
N ARG A 73 -0.42 -13.80 -11.67
CA ARG A 73 -1.72 -13.15 -11.90
C ARG A 73 -2.46 -12.78 -10.64
N ILE A 74 -3.19 -11.67 -10.66
CA ILE A 74 -4.20 -11.33 -9.67
C ILE A 74 -5.50 -12.03 -10.08
N PRO A 75 -6.10 -12.88 -9.24
CA PRO A 75 -7.40 -13.48 -9.55
C PRO A 75 -8.45 -12.37 -9.59
N GLY A 76 -9.44 -12.53 -10.48
CA GLY A 76 -10.56 -11.61 -10.53
C GLY A 76 -11.45 -11.73 -9.29
N LYS A 77 -12.42 -10.80 -9.16
CA LYS A 77 -13.30 -10.71 -7.98
C LYS A 77 -14.24 -11.91 -7.88
N THR A 78 -14.65 -12.46 -9.01
CA THR A 78 -15.51 -13.63 -9.13
C THR A 78 -14.82 -14.72 -9.96
N PRO A 79 -15.29 -15.98 -9.92
CA PRO A 79 -14.73 -17.07 -10.74
C PRO A 79 -14.76 -16.78 -12.25
N GLU A 80 -15.70 -15.96 -12.71
CA GLU A 80 -15.89 -15.59 -14.11
C GLU A 80 -15.03 -14.39 -14.53
N SER A 81 -14.46 -13.66 -13.56
CA SER A 81 -13.65 -12.49 -13.81
C SER A 81 -12.30 -12.87 -14.44
N THR A 82 -11.90 -12.16 -15.50
CA THR A 82 -10.59 -12.38 -16.14
C THR A 82 -9.45 -12.02 -15.17
N PRO A 83 -8.50 -12.94 -14.90
CA PRO A 83 -7.34 -12.63 -14.06
C PRO A 83 -6.43 -11.59 -14.72
N LEU A 84 -5.82 -10.73 -13.90
CA LEU A 84 -4.89 -9.72 -14.38
C LEU A 84 -3.46 -10.26 -14.38
N GLY A 85 -2.79 -10.31 -15.53
CA GLY A 85 -1.37 -10.58 -15.61
C GLY A 85 -0.56 -9.48 -14.93
N ILE A 86 0.48 -9.85 -14.17
CA ILE A 86 1.35 -8.92 -13.44
C ILE A 86 2.69 -8.79 -14.17
N ARG A 87 3.15 -7.55 -14.35
CA ARG A 87 4.51 -7.25 -14.82
C ARG A 87 5.40 -6.91 -13.62
N LEU A 88 6.23 -7.88 -13.21
CA LEU A 88 7.08 -7.75 -12.03
C LEU A 88 8.17 -6.67 -12.19
N ASP A 89 8.61 -6.41 -13.42
CA ASP A 89 9.55 -5.35 -13.73
C ASP A 89 8.95 -3.95 -13.46
N ALA A 90 7.68 -3.73 -13.83
CA ALA A 90 6.95 -2.50 -13.49
C ALA A 90 6.74 -2.35 -11.96
N VAL A 91 6.40 -3.46 -11.29
CA VAL A 91 6.31 -3.50 -9.82
C VAL A 91 7.64 -3.12 -9.17
N ASN A 92 8.75 -3.63 -9.69
CA ASN A 92 10.07 -3.36 -9.15
C ASN A 92 10.46 -1.90 -9.36
N ARG A 93 10.31 -1.37 -10.58
CA ARG A 93 10.58 0.04 -10.91
C ARG A 93 9.83 1.01 -10.03
N ILE A 94 8.52 0.81 -9.85
CA ILE A 94 7.73 1.77 -9.07
C ILE A 94 7.74 1.44 -7.58
N ALA A 95 7.24 0.27 -7.18
CA ALA A 95 7.01 -0.02 -5.76
C ALA A 95 8.29 -0.37 -5.01
N THR A 96 9.23 -1.10 -5.62
CA THR A 96 10.46 -1.51 -4.91
C THR A 96 11.41 -0.32 -4.78
N GLU A 97 11.67 0.40 -5.87
CA GLU A 97 12.59 1.55 -5.84
C GLU A 97 12.07 2.69 -4.97
N SER A 98 10.77 3.01 -5.01
CA SER A 98 10.20 4.09 -4.18
C SER A 98 10.28 3.77 -2.69
N VAL A 99 10.08 2.51 -2.29
CA VAL A 99 10.24 2.08 -0.89
C VAL A 99 11.71 2.09 -0.49
N ALA A 100 12.63 1.65 -1.36
CA ALA A 100 14.06 1.73 -1.10
C ALA A 100 14.53 3.16 -0.88
N LYS A 101 14.13 4.10 -1.75
CA LYS A 101 14.41 5.53 -1.60
C LYS A 101 13.81 6.09 -0.30
N ALA A 102 12.57 5.71 0.03
CA ALA A 102 11.92 6.16 1.25
C ALA A 102 12.63 5.67 2.53
N ILE A 103 13.22 4.47 2.52
CA ILE A 103 14.04 3.96 3.64
C ILE A 103 15.23 4.88 3.90
N GLU A 104 15.84 5.46 2.87
CA GLU A 104 16.99 6.36 3.03
C GLU A 104 16.53 7.80 3.32
N GLU A 105 15.62 8.34 2.53
CA GLU A 105 15.43 9.78 2.39
C GLU A 105 14.18 10.33 3.08
N ALA A 106 13.14 9.51 3.29
CA ALA A 106 11.85 10.00 3.79
C ALA A 106 11.68 9.86 5.31
N ASP A 107 10.88 10.73 5.92
CA ASP A 107 10.49 10.62 7.33
C ASP A 107 9.42 9.53 7.54
N LEU A 108 8.59 9.28 6.53
CA LEU A 108 7.51 8.30 6.55
C LEU A 108 7.43 7.49 5.26
N ILE A 109 7.25 6.17 5.40
CA ILE A 109 7.10 5.25 4.27
C ILE A 109 5.61 4.94 4.03
N LEU A 110 5.12 5.23 2.83
CA LEU A 110 3.78 4.94 2.34
C LEU A 110 3.76 3.68 1.46
N VAL A 111 2.91 2.72 1.81
CA VAL A 111 2.69 1.49 1.03
C VAL A 111 1.20 1.27 0.84
N ASP A 112 0.67 1.67 -0.32
CA ASP A 112 -0.71 1.39 -0.72
C ASP A 112 -0.72 0.56 -2.01
N GLU A 113 -1.01 -0.75 -2.05
CA GLU A 113 -1.44 -1.68 -0.99
C GLU A 113 -0.52 -2.90 -0.92
N VAL A 114 -0.25 -3.40 0.30
CA VAL A 114 0.38 -4.72 0.44
C VAL A 114 -0.67 -5.77 0.08
N GLY A 115 -0.62 -6.22 -1.18
CA GLY A 115 -1.56 -7.16 -1.76
C GLY A 115 -0.89 -8.11 -2.73
N LYS A 116 -1.70 -8.90 -3.46
CA LYS A 116 -1.17 -9.88 -4.42
C LYS A 116 -0.33 -9.22 -5.52
N LEU A 117 -0.70 -8.02 -6.00
CA LEU A 117 0.06 -7.29 -7.01
C LEU A 117 1.56 -7.18 -6.67
N VAL A 118 1.87 -6.61 -5.51
CA VAL A 118 3.26 -6.32 -5.13
C VAL A 118 3.96 -7.50 -4.43
N SER A 119 3.21 -8.36 -3.71
CA SER A 119 3.80 -9.48 -2.96
C SER A 119 4.25 -10.67 -3.83
N GLU A 120 3.92 -10.67 -5.12
CA GLU A 120 4.46 -11.66 -6.07
C GLU A 120 5.89 -11.31 -6.51
N SER A 121 6.34 -10.06 -6.31
CA SER A 121 7.74 -9.68 -6.47
C SER A 121 8.54 -10.08 -5.22
N LYS A 122 9.65 -10.78 -5.44
CA LYS A 122 10.58 -11.18 -4.37
C LYS A 122 11.38 -9.98 -3.89
N GLU A 123 11.76 -9.10 -4.82
CA GLU A 123 12.49 -7.86 -4.58
C GLU A 123 11.65 -6.93 -3.70
N PHE A 124 10.38 -6.75 -4.05
CA PHE A 124 9.45 -5.98 -3.24
C PHE A 124 9.26 -6.59 -1.85
N SER A 125 9.12 -7.92 -1.78
CA SER A 125 8.98 -8.62 -0.50
C SER A 125 10.22 -8.50 0.38
N ALA A 126 11.42 -8.35 -0.20
CA ALA A 126 12.65 -8.10 0.53
C ALA A 126 12.69 -6.66 1.05
N ILE A 127 12.46 -5.66 0.18
CA ILE A 127 12.52 -4.25 0.60
C ILE A 127 11.44 -3.91 1.62
N LEU A 128 10.24 -4.51 1.52
CA LEU A 128 9.19 -4.30 2.52
C LEU A 128 9.61 -4.83 3.90
N LYS A 129 10.35 -5.95 3.97
CA LYS A 129 10.88 -6.46 5.24
C LYS A 129 11.93 -5.53 5.83
N GLU A 130 12.73 -4.88 4.99
CA GLU A 130 13.70 -3.86 5.40
C GLU A 130 12.99 -2.60 5.90
N ALA A 131 12.01 -2.09 5.15
CA ALA A 131 11.17 -0.97 5.56
C ALA A 131 10.48 -1.21 6.91
N LEU A 132 9.97 -2.42 7.15
CA LEU A 132 9.37 -2.77 8.43
C LEU A 132 10.38 -2.80 9.59
N LYS A 133 11.68 -2.92 9.31
CA LYS A 133 12.76 -2.96 10.32
C LYS A 133 13.52 -1.65 10.46
N CYS A 134 13.46 -0.74 9.48
CA CYS A 134 14.27 0.48 9.42
C CYS A 134 13.97 1.55 10.48
N GLY A 135 13.05 1.28 11.42
CA GLY A 135 12.73 2.21 12.49
C GLY A 135 11.99 3.49 12.06
N LYS A 136 11.51 3.57 10.82
CA LYS A 136 10.68 4.69 10.36
C LYS A 136 9.19 4.42 10.60
N PRO A 137 8.38 5.46 10.88
CA PRO A 137 6.93 5.40 10.78
C PRO A 137 6.51 4.91 9.39
N MET A 138 5.43 4.14 9.35
CA MET A 138 4.88 3.64 8.09
C MET A 138 3.38 3.82 8.05
N LEU A 139 2.87 4.08 6.86
CA LEU A 139 1.46 4.10 6.56
C LEU A 139 1.18 3.05 5.48
N ILE A 140 0.41 2.02 5.83
CA ILE A 140 0.27 0.82 5.01
C ILE A 140 -1.21 0.56 4.76
N THR A 141 -1.63 0.16 3.55
CA THR A 141 -2.95 -0.46 3.36
C THR A 141 -2.87 -1.97 3.24
N MET A 142 -3.91 -2.64 3.73
CA MET A 142 -4.02 -4.10 3.70
C MET A 142 -5.48 -4.56 3.61
N HIS A 143 -5.72 -5.63 2.86
CA HIS A 143 -7.04 -6.26 2.80
C HIS A 143 -7.38 -6.95 4.11
N LYS A 144 -8.57 -6.67 4.68
CA LYS A 144 -9.01 -7.18 6.00
C LYS A 144 -8.90 -8.71 6.16
N ARG A 145 -9.15 -9.49 5.12
CA ARG A 145 -9.20 -10.97 5.19
C ARG A 145 -8.15 -11.67 4.32
N SER A 146 -7.10 -10.96 3.87
CA SER A 146 -6.07 -11.61 3.06
C SER A 146 -5.36 -12.70 3.85
N ARG A 147 -5.25 -13.90 3.25
CA ARG A 147 -4.52 -15.05 3.79
C ARG A 147 -3.06 -15.09 3.33
N ASN A 148 -2.60 -14.08 2.58
CA ASN A 148 -1.23 -14.00 2.12
C ASN A 148 -0.26 -14.03 3.33
N PRO A 149 0.77 -14.91 3.34
CA PRO A 149 1.69 -15.06 4.48
C PRO A 149 2.42 -13.78 4.89
N LEU A 150 2.79 -12.93 3.92
CA LEU A 150 3.44 -11.64 4.19
C LEU A 150 2.51 -10.73 5.00
N LEU A 151 1.24 -10.60 4.59
CA LEU A 151 0.26 -9.80 5.34
C LEU A 151 0.01 -10.37 6.74
N GLN A 152 -0.04 -11.70 6.89
CA GLN A 152 -0.20 -12.33 8.20
C GLN A 152 1.00 -12.05 9.11
N SER A 153 2.23 -12.03 8.57
CA SER A 153 3.43 -11.68 9.34
C SER A 153 3.43 -10.22 9.79
N ILE A 154 2.97 -9.30 8.93
CA ILE A 154 2.88 -7.86 9.23
C ILE A 154 1.87 -7.61 10.35
N ARG A 155 0.72 -8.27 10.32
CA ARG A 155 -0.34 -8.12 11.34
C ARG A 155 0.03 -8.56 12.74
N LYS A 156 0.99 -9.48 12.85
CA LYS A 156 1.44 -10.03 14.14
C LYS A 156 2.50 -9.15 14.81
N ARG A 157 2.89 -8.04 14.19
CA ARG A 157 3.90 -7.15 14.76
C ARG A 157 3.32 -6.28 15.86
N ASP A 158 4.03 -6.19 16.98
CA ASP A 158 3.62 -5.38 18.14
C ASP A 158 3.70 -3.87 17.89
N ASP A 159 4.57 -3.45 16.96
CA ASP A 159 4.78 -2.06 16.55
C ASP A 159 3.78 -1.57 15.48
N LEU A 160 2.83 -2.42 15.08
CA LEU A 160 1.77 -2.08 14.12
C LEU A 160 0.45 -1.79 14.83
N ARG A 161 -0.18 -0.67 14.48
CA ARG A 161 -1.56 -0.34 14.84
C ARG A 161 -2.45 -0.45 13.62
N THR A 162 -3.37 -1.41 13.66
CA THR A 162 -4.33 -1.60 12.56
C THR A 162 -5.62 -0.82 12.85
N LEU A 163 -6.00 0.05 11.93
CA LEU A 163 -7.25 0.80 11.95
C LEU A 163 -8.15 0.29 10.81
N GLU A 164 -9.35 -0.18 11.15
CA GLU A 164 -10.31 -0.61 10.14
C GLU A 164 -11.14 0.57 9.64
N VAL A 165 -11.07 0.85 8.33
CA VAL A 165 -11.92 1.82 7.66
C VAL A 165 -13.24 1.18 7.23
N THR A 166 -14.32 1.86 7.58
CA THR A 166 -15.70 1.55 7.19
C THR A 166 -16.32 2.81 6.59
N PRO A 167 -17.44 2.69 5.87
CA PRO A 167 -18.16 3.87 5.37
C PRO A 167 -18.48 4.89 6.47
N ILE A 168 -18.81 4.40 7.67
CA ILE A 168 -19.21 5.22 8.83
C ILE A 168 -18.04 6.02 9.39
N ASN A 169 -16.84 5.44 9.49
CA ASN A 169 -15.71 6.08 10.17
C ASN A 169 -14.69 6.74 9.22
N SER A 170 -14.86 6.59 7.91
CA SER A 170 -13.91 7.06 6.89
C SER A 170 -13.61 8.56 6.98
N ALA A 171 -14.53 9.36 7.50
CA ALA A 171 -14.36 10.80 7.68
C ALA A 171 -13.46 11.16 8.87
N ILE A 172 -13.53 10.41 9.98
CA ILE A 172 -12.84 10.70 11.25
C ILE A 172 -11.53 9.93 11.41
N LEU A 173 -11.40 8.78 10.75
CA LEU A 173 -10.25 7.89 10.88
C LEU A 173 -8.92 8.57 10.52
N PRO A 174 -8.83 9.44 9.50
CA PRO A 174 -7.60 10.15 9.18
C PRO A 174 -7.02 10.92 10.37
N SER A 175 -7.84 11.71 11.08
CA SER A 175 -7.38 12.49 12.23
C SER A 175 -6.84 11.60 13.35
N LYS A 176 -7.50 10.46 13.61
CA LYS A 176 -7.01 9.48 14.60
C LYS A 176 -5.68 8.87 14.18
N ALA A 177 -5.52 8.52 12.90
CA ALA A 177 -4.28 7.97 12.38
C ALA A 177 -3.12 8.98 12.47
N VAL A 178 -3.38 10.25 12.17
CA VAL A 178 -2.39 11.33 12.30
C VAL A 178 -1.92 11.49 13.74
N THR A 179 -2.82 11.45 14.72
CA THR A 179 -2.43 11.51 16.14
C THR A 179 -1.48 10.36 16.50
N ILE A 180 -1.77 9.15 16.04
CA ILE A 180 -0.92 7.97 16.29
C ILE A 180 0.45 8.12 15.60
N LEU A 181 0.47 8.53 14.34
CA LEU A 181 1.73 8.72 13.60
C LEU A 181 2.60 9.78 14.28
N LYS A 182 2.01 10.91 14.69
CA LYS A 182 2.74 11.97 15.40
C LYS A 182 3.36 11.50 16.71
N THR A 183 2.73 10.59 17.45
CA THR A 183 3.36 10.01 18.65
C THR A 183 4.59 9.16 18.34
N GLY A 184 4.78 8.71 17.10
CA GLY A 184 5.98 7.97 16.69
C GLY A 184 7.00 8.83 15.92
N MET A 185 6.68 10.09 15.64
CA MET A 185 7.49 11.04 14.86
C MET A 185 8.12 12.15 15.72
N VAL A 186 7.70 12.25 16.98
CA VAL A 186 8.16 13.25 17.97
C VAL A 186 9.05 12.58 19.00
#